data_AF-A0A5H7QF96-F1
#
_entry.id   AF-A0A5H7QF96-F1
#
_cell.length_a   1.000
_cell.length_b   1.000
_cell.length_c   1.000
_cell.angle_alpha   90.00
_cell.angle_beta   90.00
_cell.angle_gamma   90.00
#
_symmetry.space_group_name_H-M   'P 1'
#
loop_
_entity.id
_entity.type
_entity.pdbx_description
1 polymer ?
#
loop_
_entity_poly.entity_id
_entity_poly.type
_entity_poly.pdbx_seq_one_letter_code
_entity_poly.pdbx_strand_id
1 'polypeptide(L)'
;MNVLFICSRNQWRSPTAEQVFRRYPGLSVRSAGTSRNAKKSVSCGLLQWADVICVMEQKHKDRLMAEYRRIIENKPLHVLDIPDDYRYMDPELVRQLEELVPEVLGI
;
A
#
# COMPACT_ATOMS: atom_id res chain seq x y z
N MET A 1 -5.13 -1.00 -13.90
CA MET A 1 -3.85 -0.91 -13.16
C MET A 1 -4.04 -1.57 -11.80
N ASN A 2 -3.15 -2.50 -11.45
CA ASN A 2 -3.15 -3.21 -10.17
C ASN A 2 -2.31 -2.45 -9.14
N VAL A 3 -2.91 -2.00 -8.04
CA VAL A 3 -2.22 -1.25 -6.99
C VAL A 3 -2.22 -2.05 -5.69
N LEU A 4 -1.05 -2.18 -5.08
CA LEU A 4 -0.88 -2.86 -3.80
C LEU A 4 -0.48 -1.88 -2.69
N PHE A 5 -1.38 -1.69 -1.73
CA PHE A 5 -1.13 -0.87 -0.53
C PHE A 5 -0.51 -1.70 0.60
N ILE A 6 0.57 -1.20 1.19
CA ILE A 6 1.32 -1.92 2.21
C ILE A 6 1.51 -1.06 3.46
N CYS A 7 1.15 -1.59 4.62
CA CYS A 7 1.48 -1.01 5.92
C CYS A 7 2.16 -2.05 6.83
N SER A 8 2.24 -1.81 8.15
CA SER A 8 2.82 -2.76 9.09
C SER A 8 1.96 -4.02 9.24
N ARG A 9 0.74 -3.90 9.78
CA ARG A 9 -0.10 -5.03 10.21
C ARG A 9 -1.26 -5.38 9.26
N ASN A 10 -1.43 -4.63 8.17
CA ASN A 10 -2.63 -4.71 7.33
C ASN A 10 -3.93 -4.63 8.16
N GLN A 11 -4.01 -3.63 9.03
CA GLN A 11 -5.14 -3.48 9.96
C GLN A 11 -5.90 -2.17 9.79
N TRP A 12 -5.19 -1.06 9.57
CA TRP A 12 -5.79 0.27 9.49
C TRP A 12 -5.47 0.93 8.14
N ARG A 13 -4.26 1.48 7.98
CA ARG A 13 -3.87 2.29 6.81
C ARG A 13 -4.04 1.60 5.45
N SER A 14 -3.43 0.43 5.24
CA SER A 14 -3.54 -0.25 3.94
C SER A 14 -4.92 -0.82 3.65
N PRO A 15 -5.68 -1.37 4.62
CA PRO A 15 -7.10 -1.68 4.40
C PRO A 15 -7.98 -0.47 4.10
N THR A 16 -7.73 0.69 4.73
CA THR A 16 -8.47 1.93 4.41
C THR A 16 -8.22 2.34 2.96
N ALA A 17 -6.96 2.34 2.51
CA ALA A 17 -6.63 2.63 1.11
C ALA A 17 -7.31 1.66 0.14
N GLU A 18 -7.27 0.35 0.41
CA GLU A 18 -8.01 -0.63 -0.40
C GLU A 18 -9.51 -0.31 -0.44
N GLN A 19 -10.12 0.02 0.70
CA GLN A 19 -11.55 0.31 0.79
C GLN A 19 -11.95 1.58 0.05
N VAL A 20 -11.13 2.63 0.10
CA VAL A 20 -11.35 3.92 -0.59
C VAL A 20 -11.22 3.71 -2.11
N PHE A 21 -10.14 3.08 -2.56
CA PHE A 21 -9.84 2.97 -3.99
C PHE A 21 -10.48 1.78 -4.71
N ARG A 22 -11.18 0.86 -4.01
CA ARG A 22 -11.84 -0.29 -4.66
C ARG A 22 -12.91 0.08 -5.70
N ARG A 23 -13.42 1.32 -5.63
CA ARG A 23 -14.44 1.82 -6.55
C ARG A 23 -13.87 2.73 -7.64
N TYR A 24 -12.57 3.02 -7.62
CA TYR A 24 -11.96 3.87 -8.63
C TYR A 24 -11.95 3.15 -9.99
N PRO A 25 -12.55 3.76 -11.04
CA PRO A 25 -12.55 3.17 -12.38
C PRO A 25 -11.12 2.90 -12.87
N GLY A 26 -10.89 1.71 -13.41
CA GLY A 26 -9.58 1.33 -13.96
C GLY A 26 -8.54 0.88 -12.93
N LEU A 27 -8.83 1.00 -11.62
CA LEU A 27 -7.98 0.46 -10.57
C LEU A 27 -8.49 -0.90 -10.07
N SER A 28 -7.55 -1.82 -9.88
CA SER A 28 -7.75 -3.03 -9.10
C SER A 28 -6.82 -2.95 -7.91
N VAL A 29 -7.38 -2.90 -6.70
CA VAL A 29 -6.60 -2.61 -5.48
C VAL A 29 -6.60 -3.79 -4.54
N ARG A 30 -5.45 -4.00 -3.89
CA ARG A 30 -5.29 -4.96 -2.79
C ARG A 30 -4.41 -4.34 -1.72
N SER A 31 -4.46 -4.91 -0.53
CA SER A 31 -3.63 -4.53 0.59
C SER A 31 -2.92 -5.72 1.23
N ALA A 32 -1.79 -5.42 1.87
CA ALA A 32 -0.98 -6.36 2.65
C ALA A 32 -0.20 -5.64 3.76
N GLY A 33 0.52 -6.43 4.56
CA GLY A 33 1.36 -5.95 5.66
C GLY A 33 2.74 -6.58 5.65
N THR A 34 3.75 -5.83 6.11
CA THR A 34 5.14 -6.30 6.18
C THR A 34 5.52 -6.92 7.53
N SER A 35 4.65 -6.85 8.54
CA SER A 35 4.87 -7.49 9.83
C SER A 35 4.53 -8.98 9.76
N ARG A 36 5.27 -9.79 10.53
CA ARG A 36 4.91 -11.21 10.76
C ARG A 36 3.52 -11.36 11.39
N ASN A 37 3.06 -10.33 12.10
CA ASN A 37 1.74 -10.28 12.73
C ASN A 37 0.72 -9.53 11.87
N ALA A 38 0.96 -9.42 10.57
CA ALA A 38 -0.02 -8.83 9.65
C ALA A 38 -1.22 -9.76 9.46
N LYS A 39 -2.42 -9.19 9.38
CA LYS A 39 -3.64 -9.97 9.06
C LYS A 39 -3.51 -10.67 7.71
N LYS A 40 -2.92 -9.97 6.75
CA LYS A 40 -2.53 -10.50 5.44
C LYS A 40 -1.10 -10.05 5.16
N SER A 41 -0.17 -10.99 5.29
CA SER A 41 1.23 -10.73 5.01
C SER A 41 1.47 -10.50 3.52
N VAL A 42 2.44 -9.64 3.20
CA VAL A 42 2.95 -9.50 1.85
C VAL A 42 3.51 -10.84 1.37
N SER A 43 3.30 -11.14 0.09
CA SER A 43 3.75 -12.39 -0.53
C SER A 43 4.24 -12.12 -1.94
N CYS A 44 5.08 -13.02 -2.47
CA CYS A 44 5.58 -12.93 -3.85
C CYS A 44 4.43 -12.80 -4.86
N GLY A 45 3.35 -13.56 -4.68
CA GLY A 45 2.19 -13.51 -5.58
C GLY A 45 1.47 -12.16 -5.57
N LEU A 46 1.37 -11.50 -4.40
CA LEU A 46 0.81 -10.15 -4.32
C LEU A 46 1.72 -9.12 -4.99
N LEU A 47 3.03 -9.22 -4.74
CA LEU A 47 4.01 -8.32 -5.34
C LEU A 47 4.10 -8.50 -6.85
N GLN A 48 3.99 -9.73 -7.36
CA GLN A 48 3.95 -10.03 -8.80
C GLN A 48 2.68 -9.52 -9.47
N TRP A 49 1.53 -9.65 -8.80
CA TRP A 49 0.24 -9.16 -9.30
C TRP A 49 0.19 -7.62 -9.41
N ALA A 50 0.86 -6.90 -8.52
CA ALA A 50 0.85 -5.44 -8.48
C ALA A 50 1.61 -4.81 -9.65
N ASP A 51 1.00 -3.86 -10.35
CA ASP A 51 1.70 -3.00 -11.31
C ASP A 51 2.45 -1.90 -10.53
N VAL A 52 1.81 -1.35 -9.49
CA VAL A 52 2.36 -0.30 -8.62
C VAL A 52 2.22 -0.69 -7.15
N ILE A 53 3.23 -0.37 -6.35
CA ILE A 53 3.26 -0.62 -4.91
C ILE A 53 3.28 0.72 -4.16
N CYS A 54 2.31 0.92 -3.28
CA CYS A 54 2.25 2.08 -2.41
C CYS A 54 2.47 1.64 -0.96
N VAL A 55 3.51 2.16 -0.32
CA VAL A 55 3.81 1.88 1.09
C VAL A 55 3.51 3.10 1.95
N MET A 56 3.10 2.89 3.20
CA MET A 56 2.75 4.01 4.08
C MET A 56 3.99 4.78 4.57
N GLU A 57 5.09 4.08 4.87
CA GLU A 57 6.29 4.69 5.45
C GLU A 57 7.56 4.10 4.82
N GLN A 58 8.66 4.84 4.88
CA GLN A 58 9.96 4.43 4.34
C GLN A 58 10.42 3.07 4.90
N LYS A 59 10.20 2.80 6.20
CA LYS A 59 10.53 1.52 6.84
C LYS A 59 9.87 0.31 6.17
N HIS A 60 8.70 0.48 5.56
CA HIS A 60 8.02 -0.59 4.82
C HIS A 60 8.72 -0.85 3.48
N LYS A 61 9.14 0.21 2.78
CA LYS A 61 9.93 0.11 1.55
C LYS A 61 11.25 -0.61 1.82
N ASP A 62 11.96 -0.23 2.88
CA ASP A 62 13.25 -0.83 3.23
C ASP A 62 13.12 -2.33 3.50
N ARG A 63 12.07 -2.73 4.22
CA ARG A 63 11.78 -4.15 4.49
C ARG A 63 11.46 -4.92 3.19
N LEU A 64 10.65 -4.35 2.30
CA LEU A 64 10.36 -4.96 1.02
C LEU A 64 11.61 -5.08 0.14
N MET A 65 12.48 -4.08 0.14
CA MET A 65 13.74 -4.10 -0.60
C MET A 65 14.72 -5.13 -0.02
N ALA A 66 14.71 -5.35 1.29
CA ALA A 66 15.55 -6.37 1.91
C ALA A 66 15.08 -7.79 1.56
N GLU A 67 13.77 -8.05 1.57
CA GLU A 67 13.21 -9.41 1.42
C GLU A 67 12.84 -9.78 -0.02
N TYR A 68 12.43 -8.81 -0.84
CA TYR A 68 11.81 -9.04 -2.15
C TYR A 68 12.42 -8.25 -3.31
N ARG A 69 13.66 -7.74 -3.15
CA ARG A 69 14.35 -6.88 -4.15
C ARG A 69 14.13 -7.32 -5.60
N ARG A 70 14.41 -8.58 -5.91
CA ARG A 70 14.33 -9.15 -7.27
C ARG A 70 12.93 -9.05 -7.90
N ILE A 71 11.87 -9.00 -7.09
CA ILE A 71 10.49 -8.92 -7.57
C ILE A 71 10.07 -7.47 -7.80
N ILE A 72 10.59 -6.55 -6.98
CA ILE A 72 10.12 -5.16 -6.92
C ILE A 72 11.08 -4.15 -7.60
N GLU A 73 12.31 -4.54 -7.95
CA GLU A 73 13.31 -3.63 -8.52
C GLU A 73 12.87 -2.97 -9.82
N ASN A 74 11.99 -3.63 -10.60
CA ASN A 74 11.46 -3.13 -11.87
C ASN A 74 10.03 -2.58 -11.73
N LYS A 75 9.54 -2.35 -10.50
CA LYS A 75 8.17 -1.89 -10.25
C LYS A 75 8.17 -0.51 -9.61
N PRO A 76 7.25 0.40 -10.02
CA PRO A 76 7.04 1.66 -9.32
C PRO A 76 6.67 1.40 -7.86
N LEU A 77 7.47 1.95 -6.95
CA LEU A 77 7.26 1.86 -5.52
C LEU A 77 7.29 3.25 -4.90
N HIS A 78 6.14 3.65 -4.38
CA HIS A 78 5.92 4.97 -3.81
C HIS A 78 5.71 4.91 -2.30
N VAL A 79 6.28 5.88 -1.59
CA VAL A 79 6.11 6.05 -0.15
C VAL A 79 5.13 7.21 0.04
N LEU A 80 4.00 6.95 0.68
CA LEU A 80 2.95 7.95 0.92
C LEU A 80 3.26 8.85 2.14
N ASP A 81 4.22 8.44 2.98
CA ASP A 81 4.63 9.13 4.21
C ASP A 81 3.49 9.39 5.21
N ILE A 82 2.58 8.42 5.35
CA ILE A 82 1.42 8.48 6.25
C ILE A 82 1.78 7.83 7.60
N PRO A 83 1.78 8.58 8.73
CA PRO A 83 2.17 8.07 10.04
C PRO A 83 1.20 7.00 10.57
N ASP A 84 1.62 6.20 11.57
CA ASP A 84 0.85 5.07 12.13
C ASP A 84 -0.13 5.46 13.25
N ASP A 85 -0.73 6.65 13.15
CA ASP A 85 -1.57 7.24 14.22
C ASP A 85 -3.08 7.12 13.94
N TYR A 86 -3.44 6.47 12.84
CA TYR A 86 -4.82 6.39 12.36
C TYR A 86 -5.48 5.05 12.62
N ARG A 87 -6.79 5.09 12.90
CA ARG A 87 -7.64 3.90 12.94
C ARG A 87 -8.19 3.59 11.54
N TYR A 88 -8.80 2.41 11.41
CA TYR A 88 -9.46 2.01 10.17
C TYR A 88 -10.58 3.00 9.82
N MET A 89 -10.62 3.45 8.56
CA MET A 89 -11.57 4.44 8.04
C MET A 89 -11.59 5.77 8.81
N ASP A 90 -10.49 6.13 9.45
CA ASP A 90 -10.34 7.47 10.04
C ASP A 90 -10.51 8.55 8.96
N PRO A 91 -11.33 9.60 9.17
CA PRO A 91 -11.60 10.61 8.14
C PRO A 91 -10.34 11.34 7.65
N GLU A 92 -9.39 11.61 8.54
CA GLU A 92 -8.17 12.34 8.17
C GLU A 92 -7.22 11.45 7.34
N LEU A 93 -7.21 10.16 7.65
CA LEU A 93 -6.50 9.17 6.83
C LEU A 93 -7.14 9.05 5.43
N VAL A 94 -8.47 9.02 5.35
CA VAL A 94 -9.17 8.95 4.06
C VAL A 94 -8.84 10.17 3.22
N ARG A 95 -8.91 11.38 3.80
CA ARG A 95 -8.59 12.63 3.11
C ARG A 95 -7.15 12.63 2.55
N GLN A 96 -6.17 12.26 3.38
CA GLN A 96 -4.78 12.16 2.92
C GLN A 96 -4.59 11.14 1.81
N LEU A 97 -5.26 9.99 1.89
CA LEU A 97 -5.20 8.96 0.85
C LEU A 97 -5.80 9.47 -0.47
N GLU A 98 -6.95 10.15 -0.42
CA GLU A 98 -7.61 10.72 -1.60
C GLU A 98 -6.80 11.84 -2.27
N GLU A 99 -5.94 12.54 -1.51
CA GLU A 99 -5.03 13.55 -2.06
C GLU A 99 -3.76 12.92 -2.63
N LEU A 100 -3.09 12.07 -1.85
CA LEU A 100 -1.74 11.58 -2.19
C LEU A 100 -1.75 10.48 -3.26
N VAL A 101 -2.72 9.57 -3.23
CA VAL A 101 -2.70 8.41 -4.14
C VAL A 101 -2.94 8.82 -5.59
N PRO A 102 -3.91 9.68 -5.95
CA PRO A 102 -4.06 10.15 -7.32
C PRO A 102 -2.84 10.91 -7.83
N GLU A 103 -2.26 11.78 -7.01
CA GLU A 103 -1.03 12.53 -7.34
C GLU A 103 0.13 11.57 -7.67
N VAL A 104 0.33 10.57 -6.82
CA VAL A 104 1.41 9.58 -6.96
C VAL A 104 1.20 8.66 -8.17
N LEU A 105 -0.05 8.30 -8.47
CA LEU A 105 -0.39 7.42 -9.59
C LEU A 105 -0.60 8.17 -10.92
N GLY A 106 -0.70 9.49 -10.88
CA GLY A 106 -0.97 10.34 -12.06
C GLY A 106 -2.37 10.13 -12.65
N ILE A 107 -3.39 9.94 -11.80
CA ILE A 107 -4.79 9.69 -12.20
C ILE A 107 -5.76 10.77 -11.71
#